data_AF-A0A955QKS3-F1
#
_entry.id   AF-A0A955QKS3-F1
#
_cell.length_a   1.000
_cell.length_b   1.000
_cell.length_c   1.000
_cell.angle_alpha   90.00
_cell.angle_beta   90.00
_cell.angle_gamma   90.00
#
_symmetry.space_group_name_H-M   'P 1'
#
loop_
_entity.id
_entity.type
_entity.pdbx_description
1 polymer ?
#
loop_
_entity_poly.entity_id
_entity_poly.type
_entity_poly.pdbx_seq_one_letter_code
_entity_poly.pdbx_strand_id
1 'polypeptide(L)'
;MGRVNIPLTDDLGSCLPKSDVVIDFTGPASCLTTLQQVASASKAMVIGTTGFSEEELARLKLLAAQIPCVFSPNMSVGINFLISTVGQIAKSLGEPYNIEVIEAHHNKKKDAPSG
;
A
#
# COMPACT_ATOMS: atom_id res chain seq x y z
N MET A 1 -9.05 15.33 19.15
CA MET A 1 -9.31 13.99 18.60
C MET A 1 -10.17 13.23 19.60
N GLY A 2 -11.40 12.84 19.24
CA GLY A 2 -12.33 12.15 20.14
C GLY A 2 -11.96 10.68 20.32
N ARG A 3 -12.33 10.08 21.47
CA ARG A 3 -12.22 8.63 21.69
C ARG A 3 -13.31 7.93 20.88
N VAL A 4 -12.91 6.96 20.06
CA VAL A 4 -13.81 6.23 19.16
C VAL A 4 -14.52 5.05 19.87
N ASN A 5 -14.28 4.82 21.17
CA ASN A 5 -14.90 3.73 21.96
C ASN A 5 -14.80 2.33 21.32
N ILE A 6 -13.74 2.10 20.52
CA ILE A 6 -13.42 0.77 19.98
C ILE A 6 -12.23 0.23 20.79
N PRO A 7 -12.38 -0.92 21.49
CA PRO A 7 -11.28 -1.51 22.24
C PRO A 7 -10.19 -2.02 21.28
N LEU A 8 -8.92 -1.90 21.69
CA LEU A 8 -7.81 -2.53 21.00
C LEU A 8 -7.85 -4.04 21.25
N THR A 9 -7.56 -4.83 20.22
CA THR A 9 -7.53 -6.29 20.29
C THR A 9 -6.45 -6.82 19.33
N ASP A 10 -5.98 -8.03 19.63
CA ASP A 10 -5.09 -8.84 18.82
C ASP A 10 -5.82 -9.96 18.04
N ASP A 11 -7.13 -10.12 18.26
CA ASP A 11 -7.96 -11.09 17.54
C ASP A 11 -8.69 -10.44 16.36
N LEU A 12 -8.02 -10.45 15.19
CA LEU A 12 -8.60 -10.00 13.94
C LEU A 12 -9.88 -10.79 13.58
N GLY A 13 -9.96 -12.07 13.93
CA GLY A 13 -11.10 -12.93 13.63
C GLY A 13 -12.40 -12.43 14.24
N SER A 14 -12.33 -11.90 15.47
CA SER A 14 -13.49 -11.27 16.13
C SER A 14 -13.95 -9.96 15.46
N CYS A 15 -13.05 -9.28 14.76
CA CYS A 15 -13.32 -8.02 14.09
C CYS A 15 -13.91 -8.20 12.68
N LEU A 16 -13.47 -9.21 11.93
CA LEU A 16 -13.87 -9.40 10.52
C LEU A 16 -15.39 -9.45 10.27
N PRO A 17 -16.22 -10.12 11.10
CA PRO A 17 -17.68 -10.12 10.90
C PRO A 17 -18.32 -8.72 11.02
N LYS A 18 -17.66 -7.79 11.73
CA LYS A 18 -18.14 -6.44 12.00
C LYS A 18 -17.48 -5.37 11.13
N SER A 19 -16.65 -5.79 10.16
CA SER A 19 -15.88 -4.90 9.29
C SER A 19 -16.17 -5.21 7.84
N ASP A 20 -16.13 -4.20 7.00
CA ASP A 20 -16.23 -4.34 5.54
C ASP A 20 -14.86 -4.34 4.86
N VAL A 21 -13.92 -3.56 5.41
CA VAL A 21 -12.58 -3.35 4.86
C VAL A 21 -11.53 -3.39 5.96
N VAL A 22 -10.38 -4.02 5.68
CA VAL A 22 -9.18 -3.98 6.52
C VAL A 22 -8.11 -3.08 5.89
N ILE A 23 -7.45 -2.24 6.68
CA ILE A 23 -6.38 -1.34 6.22
C ILE A 23 -5.07 -1.76 6.90
N ASP A 24 -4.05 -2.10 6.12
CA ASP A 24 -2.77 -2.63 6.61
C ASP A 24 -1.58 -1.76 6.20
N PHE A 25 -0.85 -1.27 7.21
CA PHE A 25 0.43 -0.56 7.11
C PHE A 25 1.38 -1.12 8.18
N THR A 26 1.66 -2.41 8.10
CA THR A 26 2.45 -3.15 9.07
C THR A 26 3.81 -3.55 8.47
N GLY A 27 4.16 -4.85 8.51
CA GLY A 27 5.32 -5.43 7.83
C GLY A 27 4.92 -6.59 6.91
N PRO A 28 5.80 -7.02 5.99
CA PRO A 28 5.47 -8.04 4.98
C PRO A 28 4.85 -9.32 5.55
N ALA A 29 5.50 -9.89 6.58
CA ALA A 29 5.04 -11.13 7.20
C ALA A 29 3.65 -11.01 7.86
N SER A 30 3.40 -9.92 8.61
CA SER A 30 2.09 -9.70 9.25
C SER A 30 1.00 -9.39 8.24
N CYS A 31 1.31 -8.64 7.18
CA CYS A 31 0.37 -8.35 6.12
C CYS A 31 -0.08 -9.62 5.38
N LEU A 32 0.83 -10.56 5.10
CA LEU A 32 0.47 -11.83 4.45
C LEU A 32 -0.43 -12.71 5.33
N THR A 33 -0.16 -12.80 6.64
CA THR A 33 -1.03 -13.51 7.59
C THR A 33 -2.42 -12.85 7.66
N THR A 34 -2.46 -11.52 7.73
CA THR A 34 -3.71 -10.74 7.75
C THR A 34 -4.51 -10.97 6.46
N LEU A 35 -3.86 -10.85 5.30
CA LEU A 35 -4.48 -11.05 4.00
C LEU A 35 -5.07 -12.45 3.84
N GLN A 36 -4.40 -13.48 4.37
CA GLN A 36 -4.92 -14.84 4.36
C GLN A 36 -6.26 -14.94 5.13
N GLN A 37 -6.35 -14.34 6.33
CA GLN A 37 -7.56 -14.35 7.14
C GLN A 37 -8.69 -13.52 6.49
N VAL A 38 -8.34 -12.36 5.95
CA VAL A 38 -9.28 -11.46 5.24
C VAL A 38 -9.85 -12.14 3.99
N ALA A 39 -9.00 -12.84 3.22
CA ALA A 39 -9.42 -13.63 2.06
C ALA A 39 -10.38 -14.75 2.45
N SER A 40 -10.06 -15.52 3.51
CA SER A 40 -10.94 -16.58 4.03
C SER A 40 -12.29 -16.06 4.53
N ALA A 41 -12.36 -14.82 5.01
CA ALA A 41 -13.59 -14.17 5.42
C ALA A 41 -14.32 -13.43 4.27
N SER A 42 -13.77 -13.46 3.05
CA SER A 42 -14.28 -12.74 1.88
C SER A 42 -14.50 -11.24 2.13
N LYS A 43 -13.59 -10.61 2.87
CA LYS A 43 -13.60 -9.17 3.18
C LYS A 43 -12.63 -8.41 2.28
N ALA A 44 -12.84 -7.12 2.11
CA ALA A 44 -11.95 -6.28 1.30
C ALA A 44 -10.71 -5.84 2.09
N MET A 45 -9.62 -5.53 1.38
CA MET A 45 -8.36 -5.07 2.00
C MET A 45 -7.72 -3.89 1.25
N VAL A 46 -7.12 -2.98 2.00
CA VAL A 46 -6.24 -1.92 1.50
C VAL A 46 -4.86 -2.15 2.11
N ILE A 47 -3.86 -2.37 1.25
CA ILE A 47 -2.50 -2.73 1.65
C ILE A 47 -1.56 -1.59 1.25
N GLY A 48 -1.05 -0.87 2.25
CA GLY A 48 0.01 0.13 2.11
C GLY A 48 1.37 -0.33 2.62
N THR A 49 1.46 -1.55 3.15
CA THR A 49 2.71 -2.19 3.56
C THR A 49 3.69 -2.29 2.39
N THR A 50 4.98 -2.05 2.66
CA THR A 50 6.07 -2.08 1.68
C THR A 50 7.15 -3.08 2.10
N GLY A 51 8.18 -3.28 1.26
CA GLY A 51 9.33 -4.12 1.59
C GLY A 51 9.14 -5.63 1.38
N PHE A 52 8.17 -6.03 0.56
CA PHE A 52 7.97 -7.43 0.19
C PHE A 52 9.09 -7.96 -0.72
N SER A 53 9.50 -9.20 -0.51
CA SER A 53 10.32 -9.95 -1.48
C SER A 53 9.50 -10.31 -2.74
N GLU A 54 10.17 -10.75 -3.81
CA GLU A 54 9.48 -11.22 -5.02
C GLU A 54 8.54 -12.39 -4.74
N GLU A 55 8.97 -13.34 -3.89
CA GLU A 55 8.16 -14.49 -3.47
C GLU A 55 6.94 -14.06 -2.65
N GLU A 56 7.13 -13.10 -1.74
CA GLU A 56 6.04 -12.55 -0.93
C GLU A 56 5.05 -11.77 -1.79
N LEU A 57 5.51 -11.00 -2.78
CA LEU A 57 4.66 -10.31 -3.74
C LEU A 57 3.86 -11.29 -4.59
N ALA A 58 4.46 -12.39 -5.03
CA ALA A 58 3.75 -13.43 -5.78
C ALA A 58 2.62 -14.03 -4.93
N ARG A 59 2.91 -14.35 -3.66
CA ARG A 59 1.91 -14.85 -2.71
C ARG A 59 0.82 -13.82 -2.43
N LEU A 60 1.18 -12.55 -2.22
CA LEU A 60 0.24 -11.45 -2.01
C LEU A 60 -0.73 -11.36 -3.19
N LYS A 61 -0.23 -11.37 -4.44
CA LYS A 61 -1.07 -11.30 -5.64
C LYS A 61 -2.06 -12.45 -5.74
N LEU A 62 -1.64 -13.68 -5.41
CA LEU A 62 -2.52 -14.86 -5.42
C LEU A 62 -3.66 -14.76 -4.39
N LEU A 63 -3.38 -14.23 -3.20
CA LEU A 63 -4.39 -14.05 -2.17
C LEU A 63 -5.30 -12.85 -2.46
N ALA A 64 -4.71 -11.73 -2.88
CA ALA A 64 -5.42 -10.51 -3.21
C ALA A 64 -6.40 -10.70 -4.39
N ALA A 65 -6.12 -11.62 -5.32
CA ALA A 65 -7.03 -11.93 -6.43
C ALA A 65 -8.38 -12.53 -6.00
N GLN A 66 -8.51 -13.01 -4.75
CA GLN A 66 -9.73 -13.64 -4.24
C GLN A 66 -10.73 -12.63 -3.64
N ILE A 67 -10.30 -11.38 -3.42
CA ILE A 67 -11.07 -10.35 -2.73
C ILE A 67 -10.92 -8.99 -3.41
N PRO A 68 -11.80 -8.02 -3.16
CA PRO A 68 -11.52 -6.64 -3.50
C PRO A 68 -10.29 -6.15 -2.73
N CYS A 69 -9.21 -5.84 -3.44
CA CYS A 69 -7.95 -5.42 -2.84
C CYS A 69 -7.35 -4.21 -3.55
N VAL A 70 -7.00 -3.18 -2.79
CA VAL A 70 -6.14 -2.08 -3.26
C VAL A 70 -4.76 -2.29 -2.67
N PHE A 71 -3.76 -2.51 -3.52
CA PHE A 71 -2.36 -2.58 -3.11
C PHE A 71 -1.59 -1.44 -3.76
N SER A 72 -1.00 -0.57 -2.94
CA SER A 72 -0.12 0.50 -3.41
C SER A 72 0.95 0.82 -2.38
N PRO A 73 2.24 0.87 -2.75
CA PRO A 73 3.30 1.31 -1.84
C PRO A 73 3.22 2.81 -1.51
N ASN A 74 2.42 3.59 -2.25
CA ASN A 74 2.13 4.99 -1.98
C ASN A 74 0.63 5.28 -2.09
N MET A 75 -0.02 5.62 -0.97
CA MET A 75 -1.46 5.89 -0.92
C MET A 75 -1.81 7.38 -1.13
N SER A 76 -0.83 8.24 -1.43
CA SER A 76 -1.08 9.65 -1.71
C SER A 76 -1.72 9.81 -3.09
N VAL A 77 -2.95 10.32 -3.11
CA VAL A 77 -3.66 10.66 -4.35
C VAL A 77 -2.84 11.62 -5.20
N GLY A 78 -2.22 12.63 -4.57
CA GLY A 78 -1.41 13.63 -5.26
C GLY A 78 -0.16 13.05 -5.91
N ILE A 79 0.52 12.11 -5.24
CA ILE A 79 1.71 11.46 -5.81
C ILE A 79 1.34 10.52 -6.94
N ASN A 80 0.29 9.70 -6.78
CA ASN A 80 -0.17 8.83 -7.86
C ASN A 80 -0.61 9.64 -9.09
N PHE A 81 -1.31 10.76 -8.89
CA PHE A 81 -1.65 11.69 -9.96
C PHE A 81 -0.39 12.23 -10.64
N LEU A 82 0.54 12.79 -9.86
CA LEU A 82 1.80 13.35 -10.36
C LEU A 82 2.58 12.35 -11.21
N ILE A 83 2.75 11.10 -10.74
CA ILE A 83 3.43 10.03 -11.48
C ILE A 83 2.78 9.81 -12.85
N SER A 84 1.43 9.73 -12.87
CA SER A 84 0.70 9.52 -14.12
C SER A 84 0.84 10.69 -15.10
N THR A 85 0.83 11.93 -14.59
CA THR A 85 0.93 13.16 -15.39
C THR A 85 2.34 13.35 -15.94
N VAL A 86 3.37 13.17 -15.10
CA VAL A 86 4.77 13.28 -15.51
C VAL A 86 5.09 12.27 -16.62
N GLY A 87 4.59 11.04 -16.51
CA GLY A 87 4.75 10.03 -17.57
C GLY A 87 4.13 10.43 -18.91
N GLN A 88 2.98 11.12 -18.90
CA GLN A 88 2.35 11.63 -20.13
C GLN A 88 3.11 12.81 -20.73
N ILE A 89 3.57 13.74 -19.87
CA ILE A 89 4.37 14.90 -20.29
C ILE A 89 5.69 14.44 -20.91
N ALA A 90 6.41 13.53 -20.24
CA ALA A 90 7.69 13.00 -20.72
C ALA A 90 7.55 12.36 -22.11
N LYS A 91 6.50 11.55 -22.33
CA LYS A 91 6.20 10.96 -23.65
C LYS A 91 5.92 12.00 -24.73
N SER A 92 5.34 13.15 -24.36
CA SER A 92 4.97 14.21 -25.30
C SER A 92 6.15 15.12 -25.66
N LEU A 93 7.06 15.37 -24.71
CA LEU A 93 8.27 16.18 -24.91
C LEU A 93 9.34 15.45 -25.75
N GLY A 94 9.43 14.11 -25.60
CA GLY A 94 10.33 13.26 -26.37
C GLY A 94 11.82 13.40 -26.00
N GLU A 95 12.69 12.81 -26.83
CA GLU A 95 14.14 12.71 -26.64
C GLU A 95 14.94 14.04 -26.51
N PRO A 96 14.53 15.20 -27.06
CA PRO A 96 15.36 16.41 -26.96
C PRO A 96 15.35 17.06 -25.57
N TYR A 97 14.52 16.57 -24.64
CA TYR A 97 14.43 17.11 -23.27
C TYR A 97 15.13 16.19 -22.26
N ASN A 98 16.01 16.79 -21.46
CA ASN A 98 16.62 16.11 -20.33
C ASN A 98 15.64 16.06 -19.15
N ILE A 99 15.46 14.87 -18.58
CA ILE A 99 14.58 14.66 -17.42
C ILE A 99 15.45 14.61 -16.17
N GLU A 100 15.21 15.53 -15.24
CA GLU A 100 15.86 15.57 -13.93
C GLU A 100 14.81 15.45 -12.81
N VAL A 101 15.12 14.67 -11.78
CA VAL A 101 14.27 14.49 -10.60
C VAL A 101 15.00 15.06 -9.39
N ILE A 102 14.39 16.06 -8.74
CA ILE A 102 14.92 16.70 -7.54
C ILE A 102 13.98 16.39 -6.38
N GLU A 103 14.51 15.80 -5.32
CA GLU A 103 13.77 15.51 -4.09
C GLU A 103 14.47 16.11 -2.86
N ALA A 104 13.68 16.54 -1.88
CA ALA A 104 14.19 17.05 -0.62
C ALA A 104 13.43 16.40 0.54
N HIS A 105 14.18 15.86 1.51
CA HIS A 105 13.62 15.15 2.65
C HIS A 105 14.20 15.68 3.96
N HIS A 106 13.49 15.45 5.07
CA HIS A 106 14.00 15.78 6.39
C HIS A 106 15.26 14.95 6.72
N ASN A 107 16.17 15.52 7.53
CA ASN A 107 17.50 14.98 7.85
C ASN A 107 17.54 13.61 8.59
N LYS A 108 16.38 13.00 8.87
CA LYS A 108 16.27 11.71 9.59
C LYS A 108 15.75 10.59 8.69
N LYS A 109 15.53 10.85 7.41
CA LYS A 109 15.10 9.81 6.47
C LYS A 109 16.29 8.88 6.18
N LYS A 110 16.07 7.58 6.34
CA LYS A 110 17.11 6.55 6.19
C LYS A 110 17.32 6.09 4.74
N ASP A 111 16.34 6.29 3.86
CA ASP A 111 16.39 5.83 2.47
C ASP A 111 16.46 7.02 1.49
N ALA A 112 17.39 6.96 0.54
CA ALA A 112 17.55 7.89 -0.58
C ALA A 112 18.06 7.15 -1.84
N PRO A 113 17.47 7.36 -3.03
CA PRO A 113 16.29 8.19 -3.30
C PRO A 113 15.01 7.63 -2.65
N SER A 114 13.98 8.46 -2.47
CA SER A 114 12.68 7.93 -2.07
C SER A 114 12.13 6.99 -3.15
N GLY A 115 11.49 5.90 -2.71
CA GLY A 115 10.86 4.92 -3.59
C GLY A 115 9.58 5.42 -4.25
#